data_AF-Q22T00-F1
#
_entry.id   AF-Q22T00-F1
#
_cell.length_a   1.000
_cell.length_b   1.000
_cell.length_c   1.000
_cell.angle_alpha   90.00
_cell.angle_beta   90.00
_cell.angle_gamma   90.00
#
_symmetry.space_group_name_H-M   'P 1'
#
loop_
_entity.id
_entity.type
_entity.pdbx_description
1 polymer ?
#
loop_
_entity_poly.entity_id
_entity_poly.type
_entity_poly.pdbx_seq_one_letter_code
_entity_poly.pdbx_strand_id
1 'polypeptide(L)'
;MRASSATKSQKDLKTLEEEYIHQSKKSNLLENDRKIFHKNAEETKNNNMQIIESLKKENKQLKTLRDELIANKRASTPGMSKTQGSLVSWSGDIKDENYWRRKFDEARHATKNKKSQLLQLQDKLNEVSDAKFGAVEESPLMRQIRILENRLDKVMIKFNEAQSIRKTYEQIVKRLKEERVGYDNQLAAIERSLKGKEHDFEELLLLAHDATHAKELAAAELKKYEHKKAAVRELRKTYIAEKRKAIEQREAVISRMEKKDKDNDDRNLEKSQANNLNELNNPQIEPQNHQDATFQRQKLNDYDEAFRKLYEATGVTDVNEIIQKFTTQDETSKSLKDLQREYQDTIDDKKKQRDDLKAGLNALKYEGNENPNRKQLDEIEKNVNNAVNKCDKAKLKYERVSKILVDVKAGIEHLYEKLEFYKLEGKPNIVITDETLVEGLSQIVEKMKLIFQPVKNDPSYNPEDFKQTAKGVSNYINLNLRDKSGRIESISKNIRVKLPEKDEEEVSNDEIEDDIDIETTTKLKQKYQAQAKQEKAARNKQKKQLGSTQQGRKV
;
A
#
# COMPACT_ATOMS: atom_id res chain seq x y z
N MET A 1 -29.09 3.83 -10.43
CA MET A 1 -28.03 2.96 -10.99
C MET A 1 -27.18 3.58 -12.12
N ARG A 2 -27.65 4.57 -12.90
CA ARG A 2 -26.84 5.19 -13.99
C ARG A 2 -25.70 6.14 -13.54
N ALA A 3 -25.73 6.70 -12.32
CA ALA A 3 -24.72 7.65 -11.84
C ALA A 3 -23.40 6.98 -11.34
N SER A 4 -23.47 5.72 -10.92
CA SER A 4 -22.31 4.95 -10.39
C SER A 4 -21.43 4.39 -11.51
N SER A 5 -22.00 4.01 -12.66
CA SER A 5 -21.21 3.56 -13.81
C SER A 5 -20.44 4.71 -14.48
N ALA A 6 -21.02 5.91 -14.52
CA ALA A 6 -20.37 7.11 -15.06
C ALA A 6 -19.14 7.52 -14.22
N THR A 7 -19.23 7.43 -12.90
CA THR A 7 -18.13 7.77 -11.98
C THR A 7 -17.02 6.72 -11.95
N LYS A 8 -17.34 5.43 -12.17
CA LYS A 8 -16.34 4.37 -12.39
C LYS A 8 -15.58 4.59 -13.70
N SER A 9 -16.27 4.77 -14.83
CA SER A 9 -15.63 5.08 -16.11
C SER A 9 -14.77 6.35 -16.07
N GLN A 10 -15.15 7.35 -15.28
CA GLN A 10 -14.39 8.61 -15.17
C GLN A 10 -13.17 8.49 -14.26
N LYS A 11 -13.18 7.58 -13.28
CA LYS A 11 -11.99 7.20 -12.51
C LYS A 11 -11.03 6.36 -13.35
N ASP A 12 -11.55 5.38 -14.08
CA ASP A 12 -10.77 4.51 -14.96
C ASP A 12 -10.07 5.31 -16.07
N LEU A 13 -10.75 6.31 -16.65
CA LEU A 13 -10.15 7.27 -17.60
C LEU A 13 -9.02 8.10 -16.97
N LYS A 14 -9.20 8.58 -15.74
CA LYS A 14 -8.17 9.37 -15.03
C LYS A 14 -6.93 8.54 -14.71
N THR A 15 -7.10 7.28 -14.31
CA THR A 15 -5.97 6.35 -14.12
C THR A 15 -5.24 6.04 -15.43
N LEU A 16 -5.97 5.88 -16.55
CA LEU A 16 -5.36 5.68 -17.86
C LEU A 16 -4.56 6.91 -18.32
N GLU A 17 -5.06 8.11 -18.01
CA GLU A 17 -4.42 9.38 -18.33
C GLU A 17 -3.18 9.62 -17.46
N GLU A 18 -3.22 9.27 -16.18
CA GLU A 18 -2.05 9.25 -15.28
C GLU A 18 -0.99 8.23 -15.74
N GLU A 19 -1.40 7.05 -16.20
CA GLU A 19 -0.50 6.02 -16.72
C GLU A 19 0.14 6.44 -18.06
N TYR A 20 -0.62 7.13 -18.91
CA TYR A 20 -0.11 7.75 -20.14
C TYR A 20 0.90 8.86 -19.85
N ILE A 21 0.63 9.72 -18.87
CA ILE A 21 1.56 10.78 -18.44
C ILE A 21 2.85 10.15 -17.87
N HIS A 22 2.74 9.08 -17.08
CA HIS A 22 3.89 8.35 -16.55
C HIS A 22 4.73 7.71 -17.67
N GLN A 23 4.10 7.05 -18.64
CA GLN A 23 4.77 6.50 -19.83
C GLN A 23 5.42 7.59 -20.68
N SER A 24 4.76 8.73 -20.87
CA SER A 24 5.32 9.87 -21.62
C SER A 24 6.54 10.47 -20.92
N LYS A 25 6.48 10.64 -19.58
CA LYS A 25 7.64 11.10 -18.78
C LYS A 25 8.80 10.10 -18.84
N LYS A 26 8.52 8.80 -18.77
CA LYS A 26 9.52 7.74 -18.91
C LYS A 26 10.16 7.73 -20.30
N SER A 27 9.36 7.90 -21.36
CA SER A 27 9.86 8.00 -22.74
C SER A 27 10.77 9.22 -22.91
N ASN A 28 10.40 10.38 -22.36
CA ASN A 28 11.23 11.58 -22.41
C ASN A 28 12.56 11.43 -21.65
N LEU A 29 12.56 10.73 -20.52
CA LEU A 29 13.78 10.42 -19.78
C LEU A 29 14.72 9.51 -20.58
N LEU A 30 14.18 8.43 -21.17
CA LEU A 30 14.95 7.53 -22.03
C LEU A 30 15.47 8.22 -23.29
N GLU A 31 14.72 9.18 -23.85
CA GLU A 31 15.16 9.95 -25.00
C GLU A 31 16.25 10.97 -24.64
N ASN A 32 16.21 11.53 -23.43
CA ASN A 32 17.31 12.35 -22.90
C ASN A 32 18.56 11.50 -22.62
N ASP A 33 18.41 10.33 -22.01
CA ASP A 33 19.52 9.41 -21.77
C ASP A 33 20.17 8.99 -23.09
N ARG A 34 19.37 8.62 -24.09
CA ARG A 34 19.86 8.30 -25.45
C ARG A 34 20.64 9.46 -26.08
N LYS A 35 20.19 10.71 -25.90
CA LYS A 35 20.91 11.90 -26.40
C LYS A 35 22.23 12.11 -25.67
N ILE A 36 22.28 11.88 -24.36
CA ILE A 36 23.52 11.98 -23.56
C ILE A 36 24.51 10.90 -23.97
N PHE A 37 24.07 9.64 -24.11
CA PHE A 37 24.91 8.54 -24.59
C PHE A 37 25.47 8.83 -25.99
N HIS A 38 24.64 9.32 -26.92
CA HIS A 38 25.10 9.68 -28.25
C HIS A 38 26.16 10.80 -28.22
N LYS A 39 25.92 11.84 -27.41
CA LYS A 39 26.86 12.95 -27.26
C LYS A 39 28.20 12.48 -26.67
N ASN A 40 28.18 11.62 -25.66
CA ASN A 40 29.40 11.05 -25.07
C ASN A 40 30.13 10.14 -26.06
N ALA A 41 29.41 9.37 -26.87
CA ALA A 41 30.01 8.54 -27.93
C ALA A 41 30.66 9.40 -29.02
N GLU A 42 30.03 10.49 -29.45
CA GLU A 42 30.62 11.44 -30.41
C GLU A 42 31.84 12.15 -29.85
N GLU A 43 31.82 12.56 -28.58
CA GLU A 43 32.96 13.18 -27.90
C GLU A 43 34.14 12.21 -27.81
N THR A 44 33.89 10.95 -27.45
CA THR A 44 34.91 9.89 -27.40
C THR A 44 35.49 9.61 -28.79
N LYS A 45 34.64 9.57 -29.83
CA LYS A 45 35.08 9.41 -31.22
C LYS A 45 35.99 10.57 -31.65
N ASN A 46 35.63 11.81 -31.31
CA ASN A 46 36.46 12.97 -31.63
C ASN A 46 37.81 12.96 -30.90
N ASN A 47 37.83 12.58 -29.62
CA ASN A 47 39.08 12.42 -28.85
C ASN A 47 39.97 11.35 -29.45
N ASN A 48 39.40 10.19 -29.81
CA ASN A 48 40.14 9.12 -30.49
C ASN A 48 40.68 9.58 -31.85
N MET A 49 39.92 10.37 -32.60
CA MET A 49 40.37 10.93 -33.88
C MET A 49 41.56 11.89 -33.72
N GLN A 50 41.54 12.74 -32.68
CA GLN A 50 42.67 13.63 -32.36
C GLN A 50 43.93 12.83 -31.96
N ILE A 51 43.78 11.77 -31.17
CA ILE A 51 44.89 10.87 -30.78
C ILE A 51 45.47 10.16 -32.01
N ILE A 52 44.63 9.69 -32.93
CA ILE A 52 45.09 9.09 -34.18
C ILE A 52 45.87 10.12 -35.02
N GLU A 53 45.43 11.37 -35.05
CA GLU A 53 46.13 12.42 -35.78
C GLU A 53 47.50 12.76 -35.15
N SER A 54 47.61 12.80 -33.83
CA SER A 54 48.89 13.00 -33.14
C SER A 54 49.85 11.83 -33.39
N LEU A 55 49.36 10.59 -33.30
CA LEU A 55 50.17 9.39 -33.59
C LEU A 55 50.62 9.31 -35.06
N LYS A 56 49.81 9.82 -36.00
CA LYS A 56 50.20 9.94 -37.41
C LYS A 56 51.31 10.98 -37.61
N LYS A 57 51.25 12.11 -36.90
CA LYS A 57 52.31 13.14 -36.95
C LYS A 57 53.62 12.61 -36.37
N GLU A 58 53.56 11.92 -35.23
CA GLU A 58 54.71 11.28 -34.59
C GLU A 58 55.34 10.19 -35.49
N ASN A 59 54.52 9.32 -36.09
CA ASN A 59 55.01 8.33 -37.05
C ASN A 59 55.69 8.96 -38.28
N LYS A 60 55.18 10.11 -38.75
CA LYS A 60 55.81 10.83 -39.86
C LYS A 60 57.18 11.37 -39.46
N GLN A 61 57.32 11.89 -38.24
CA GLN A 61 58.60 12.36 -37.68
C GLN A 61 59.61 11.21 -37.49
N LEU A 62 59.16 10.04 -37.03
CA LEU A 62 60.01 8.86 -36.90
C LEU A 62 60.50 8.34 -38.26
N LYS A 63 59.64 8.40 -39.29
CA LYS A 63 60.06 8.04 -40.66
C LYS A 63 61.10 9.00 -41.21
N THR A 64 60.95 10.31 -41.00
CA THR A 64 61.96 11.29 -41.44
C THR A 64 63.30 11.07 -40.74
N LEU A 65 63.30 10.81 -39.42
CA LEU A 65 64.52 10.49 -38.66
C LEU A 65 65.18 9.19 -39.15
N ARG A 66 64.37 8.17 -39.48
CA ARG A 66 64.87 6.91 -40.02
C ARG A 66 65.52 7.09 -41.40
N ASP A 67 64.92 7.89 -42.27
CA ASP A 67 65.47 8.16 -43.61
C ASP A 67 66.76 8.99 -43.53
N GLU A 68 66.85 9.93 -42.59
CA GLU A 68 68.07 10.70 -42.30
C GLU A 68 69.23 9.81 -41.79
N LEU A 69 68.93 8.84 -40.91
CA LEU A 69 69.91 7.86 -40.43
C LEU A 69 70.40 6.89 -41.52
N ILE A 70 69.52 6.50 -42.45
CA ILE A 70 69.89 5.63 -43.59
C ILE A 70 70.75 6.38 -44.60
N ALA A 71 70.45 7.66 -44.86
CA ALA A 71 71.26 8.51 -45.72
C ALA A 71 72.69 8.66 -45.17
N ASN A 72 72.82 8.85 -43.85
CA ASN A 72 74.13 8.96 -43.19
C ASN A 72 74.94 7.64 -43.23
N LYS A 73 74.26 6.48 -43.20
CA LYS A 73 74.92 5.16 -43.23
C LYS A 73 75.45 4.77 -44.62
N ARG A 74 74.85 5.30 -45.71
CA ARG A 74 75.30 5.04 -47.09
C ARG A 74 76.52 5.87 -47.52
N ALA A 75 76.92 6.88 -46.76
CA ALA A 75 78.09 7.72 -47.06
C ALA A 75 79.44 7.11 -46.60
N SER A 76 79.44 5.94 -45.94
CA SER A 76 80.63 5.39 -45.28
C SER A 76 80.88 3.91 -45.57
N THR A 77 81.23 3.53 -46.82
CA THR A 77 81.99 2.28 -47.08
C THR A 77 82.60 2.22 -48.50
N PRO A 78 83.95 2.20 -48.66
CA PRO A 78 84.63 1.84 -49.92
C PRO A 78 84.92 0.33 -50.01
N GLY A 79 84.84 -0.21 -51.23
CA GLY A 79 84.90 -1.66 -51.55
C GLY A 79 86.29 -2.31 -51.58
N MET A 80 86.33 -3.61 -51.87
CA MET A 80 87.56 -4.39 -52.05
C MET A 80 87.47 -5.35 -53.25
N SER A 81 88.52 -5.31 -54.06
CA SER A 81 88.75 -5.97 -55.35
C SER A 81 89.44 -7.34 -55.20
N LYS A 82 89.25 -8.23 -56.20
CA LYS A 82 89.90 -9.54 -56.34
C LYS A 82 91.26 -9.41 -57.02
N THR A 83 92.29 -10.09 -56.52
CA THR A 83 93.58 -10.25 -57.20
C THR A 83 93.88 -11.73 -57.50
N GLN A 84 94.17 -12.00 -58.77
CA GLN A 84 94.62 -13.28 -59.31
C GLN A 84 95.91 -13.02 -60.10
N GLY A 85 96.93 -13.84 -59.88
CA GLY A 85 98.22 -13.82 -60.57
C GLY A 85 99.21 -14.67 -59.78
N SER A 86 100.26 -15.28 -60.30
CA SER A 86 100.75 -15.48 -61.67
C SER A 86 101.70 -16.67 -61.59
N LEU A 87 101.77 -17.45 -62.67
CA LEU A 87 102.59 -18.63 -62.86
C LEU A 87 104.04 -18.21 -63.17
N VAL A 88 105.02 -18.67 -62.38
CA VAL A 88 106.45 -18.58 -62.70
C VAL A 88 107.09 -19.95 -62.55
N SER A 89 107.75 -20.35 -63.63
CA SER A 89 108.59 -21.52 -63.83
C SER A 89 109.56 -21.79 -62.67
N TRP A 90 109.66 -23.05 -62.25
CA TRP A 90 110.58 -23.54 -61.24
C TRP A 90 111.54 -24.55 -61.86
N SER A 91 112.80 -24.14 -62.02
CA SER A 91 113.93 -25.01 -62.32
C SER A 91 114.99 -24.72 -61.26
N GLY A 92 114.91 -25.44 -60.14
CA GLY A 92 115.80 -25.31 -59.00
C GLY A 92 115.76 -26.60 -58.17
N ASP A 93 116.88 -27.32 -58.18
CA ASP A 93 117.32 -28.33 -57.23
C ASP A 93 116.35 -29.44 -56.79
N ILE A 94 116.65 -30.66 -57.23
CA ILE A 94 116.04 -31.95 -56.82
C ILE A 94 116.03 -32.21 -55.29
N LYS A 95 116.68 -31.36 -54.48
CA LYS A 95 116.56 -31.37 -53.00
C LYS A 95 115.35 -30.57 -52.50
N ASP A 96 114.91 -29.56 -53.24
CA ASP A 96 113.67 -28.82 -53.00
C ASP A 96 112.45 -29.59 -53.51
N GLU A 97 112.53 -30.28 -54.65
CA GLU A 97 111.36 -31.00 -55.20
C GLU A 97 110.81 -32.05 -54.21
N ASN A 98 111.66 -32.79 -53.50
CA ASN A 98 111.20 -33.74 -52.48
C ASN A 98 110.63 -33.05 -51.24
N TYR A 99 111.17 -31.90 -50.83
CA TYR A 99 110.62 -31.11 -49.72
C TYR A 99 109.24 -30.53 -50.08
N TRP A 100 109.09 -29.99 -51.30
CA TRP A 100 107.84 -29.43 -51.80
C TRP A 100 106.83 -30.50 -52.17
N ARG A 101 107.24 -31.69 -52.63
CA ARG A 101 106.37 -32.87 -52.76
C ARG A 101 105.87 -33.32 -51.40
N ARG A 102 106.73 -33.38 -50.37
CA ARG A 102 106.31 -33.74 -49.01
C ARG A 102 105.35 -32.71 -48.42
N LYS A 103 105.61 -31.41 -48.63
CA LYS A 103 104.70 -30.31 -48.25
C LYS A 103 103.39 -30.34 -49.03
N PHE A 104 103.43 -30.69 -50.30
CA PHE A 104 102.26 -30.84 -51.15
C PHE A 104 101.42 -32.04 -50.71
N ASP A 105 102.04 -33.19 -50.42
CA ASP A 105 101.36 -34.38 -49.91
C ASP A 105 100.78 -34.13 -48.51
N GLU A 106 101.49 -33.40 -47.65
CA GLU A 106 101.00 -32.93 -46.35
C GLU A 106 99.76 -32.01 -46.51
N ALA A 107 99.83 -31.02 -47.41
CA ALA A 107 98.72 -30.13 -47.71
C ALA A 107 97.53 -30.86 -48.35
N ARG A 108 97.79 -31.84 -49.22
CA ARG A 108 96.79 -32.69 -49.88
C ARG A 108 96.11 -33.59 -48.86
N HIS A 109 96.86 -34.19 -47.94
CA HIS A 109 96.32 -34.98 -46.84
C HIS A 109 95.48 -34.12 -45.89
N ALA A 110 95.96 -32.92 -45.52
CA ALA A 110 95.20 -31.97 -44.71
C ALA A 110 93.90 -31.52 -45.40
N THR A 111 93.93 -31.29 -46.70
CA THR A 111 92.74 -30.94 -47.49
C THR A 111 91.76 -32.09 -47.60
N LYS A 112 92.25 -33.33 -47.80
CA LYS A 112 91.43 -34.54 -47.81
C LYS A 112 90.74 -34.75 -46.45
N ASN A 113 91.46 -34.56 -45.35
CA ASN A 113 90.90 -34.64 -43.99
C ASN A 113 89.84 -33.57 -43.76
N LYS A 114 90.11 -32.31 -44.11
CA LYS A 114 89.13 -31.22 -43.99
C LYS A 114 87.89 -31.47 -44.85
N LYS A 115 88.05 -32.01 -46.07
CA LYS A 115 86.92 -32.38 -46.94
C LYS A 115 86.09 -33.52 -46.36
N SER A 116 86.73 -34.54 -45.78
CA SER A 116 86.03 -35.62 -45.07
C SER A 116 85.30 -35.11 -43.84
N GLN A 117 85.88 -34.17 -43.10
CA GLN A 117 85.21 -33.52 -41.96
C GLN A 117 84.03 -32.67 -42.43
N LEU A 118 84.15 -31.97 -43.56
CA LEU A 118 83.05 -31.20 -44.13
C LEU A 118 81.89 -32.09 -44.57
N LEU A 119 82.18 -33.22 -45.22
CA LEU A 119 81.18 -34.23 -45.56
C LEU A 119 80.49 -34.79 -44.32
N GLN A 120 81.26 -35.19 -43.29
CA GLN A 120 80.69 -35.64 -42.03
C GLN A 120 79.83 -34.58 -41.33
N LEU A 121 80.24 -33.31 -41.37
CA LEU A 121 79.46 -32.21 -40.81
C LEU A 121 78.21 -31.92 -41.63
N GLN A 122 78.27 -32.09 -42.95
CA GLN A 122 77.12 -31.92 -43.84
C GLN A 122 76.12 -33.08 -43.69
N ASP A 123 76.61 -34.31 -43.53
CA ASP A 123 75.76 -35.47 -43.23
C ASP A 123 75.08 -35.29 -41.86
N LYS A 124 75.83 -34.86 -40.84
CA LYS A 124 75.26 -34.50 -39.52
C LYS A 124 74.27 -33.35 -39.61
N LEU A 125 74.53 -32.35 -40.46
CA LEU A 125 73.62 -31.23 -40.66
C LEU A 125 72.33 -31.70 -41.34
N ASN A 126 72.44 -32.61 -42.31
CA ASN A 126 71.30 -33.21 -43.00
C ASN A 126 70.48 -34.10 -42.05
N GLU A 127 71.13 -34.94 -41.23
CA GLU A 127 70.46 -35.73 -40.18
C GLU A 127 69.71 -34.83 -39.19
N VAL A 128 70.33 -33.71 -38.78
CA VAL A 128 69.69 -32.74 -37.88
C VAL A 128 68.60 -31.94 -38.59
N SER A 129 68.73 -31.64 -39.89
CA SER A 129 67.70 -30.92 -40.64
C SER A 129 66.49 -31.81 -40.90
N ASP A 130 66.69 -33.08 -41.23
CA ASP A 130 65.60 -34.04 -41.42
C ASP A 130 64.87 -34.30 -40.10
N ALA A 131 65.58 -34.31 -38.97
CA ALA A 131 64.98 -34.37 -37.63
C ALA A 131 64.21 -33.09 -37.23
N LYS A 132 64.51 -31.93 -37.85
CA LYS A 132 63.82 -30.65 -37.59
C LYS A 132 62.70 -30.32 -38.57
N PHE A 133 62.70 -30.95 -39.76
CA PHE A 133 61.72 -30.75 -40.82
C PHE A 133 60.77 -31.92 -41.04
N GLY A 134 60.91 -33.02 -40.27
CA GLY A 134 59.77 -33.88 -39.98
C GLY A 134 58.67 -32.99 -39.43
N ALA A 135 57.66 -32.73 -40.27
CA ALA A 135 56.58 -31.82 -39.98
C ALA A 135 56.12 -32.02 -38.55
N VAL A 136 55.91 -30.91 -37.83
CA VAL A 136 55.10 -30.89 -36.62
C VAL A 136 53.72 -31.38 -37.05
N GLU A 137 53.53 -32.69 -37.17
CA GLU A 137 52.24 -33.31 -36.97
C GLU A 137 51.77 -32.73 -35.65
N GLU A 138 50.66 -32.00 -35.67
CA GLU A 138 50.05 -31.45 -34.46
C GLU A 138 50.22 -32.48 -33.35
N SER A 139 51.08 -32.18 -32.37
CA SER A 139 51.35 -33.11 -31.29
C SER A 139 49.99 -33.57 -30.77
N PRO A 140 49.75 -34.86 -30.53
CA PRO A 140 48.47 -35.34 -30.02
C PRO A 140 48.01 -34.54 -28.79
N LEU A 141 48.97 -34.02 -28.03
CA LEU A 141 48.79 -33.06 -26.94
C LEU A 141 48.16 -31.72 -27.38
N MET A 142 48.64 -31.11 -28.47
CA MET A 142 48.10 -29.84 -28.99
C MET A 142 46.68 -30.00 -29.52
N ARG A 143 46.36 -31.13 -30.16
CA ARG A 143 44.98 -31.46 -30.55
C ARG A 143 44.09 -31.66 -29.32
N GLN A 144 44.60 -32.31 -28.28
CA GLN A 144 43.89 -32.49 -27.02
C GLN A 144 43.63 -31.16 -26.30
N ILE A 145 44.61 -30.26 -26.26
CA ILE A 145 44.46 -28.91 -25.71
C ILE A 145 43.33 -28.17 -26.44
N ARG A 146 43.32 -28.19 -27.77
CA ARG A 146 42.27 -27.54 -28.57
C ARG A 146 40.87 -28.11 -28.31
N ILE A 147 40.74 -29.42 -28.11
CA ILE A 147 39.46 -30.06 -27.77
C ILE A 147 38.99 -29.64 -26.36
N LEU A 148 39.92 -29.58 -25.40
CA LEU A 148 39.62 -29.16 -24.04
C LEU A 148 39.23 -27.67 -23.98
N GLU A 149 39.92 -26.81 -24.73
CA GLU A 149 39.58 -25.39 -24.89
C GLU A 149 38.17 -25.22 -25.48
N ASN A 150 37.88 -25.88 -26.60
CA ASN A 150 36.54 -25.85 -27.20
C ASN A 150 35.45 -26.37 -26.26
N ARG A 151 35.77 -27.35 -25.41
CA ARG A 151 34.84 -27.87 -24.40
C ARG A 151 34.63 -26.87 -23.27
N LEU A 152 35.69 -26.21 -22.83
CA LEU A 152 35.62 -25.16 -21.80
C LEU A 152 34.77 -23.99 -22.29
N ASP A 153 34.97 -23.52 -23.52
CA ASP A 153 34.19 -22.44 -24.11
C ASP A 153 32.70 -22.80 -24.18
N LYS A 154 32.37 -24.02 -24.60
CA LYS A 154 30.98 -24.52 -24.58
C LYS A 154 30.37 -24.52 -23.18
N VAL A 155 31.12 -24.93 -22.16
CA VAL A 155 30.65 -24.92 -20.77
C VAL A 155 30.48 -23.48 -20.28
N MET A 156 31.38 -22.57 -20.64
CA MET A 156 31.29 -21.16 -20.28
C MET A 156 30.06 -20.48 -20.90
N ILE A 157 29.77 -20.76 -22.17
CA ILE A 157 28.56 -20.26 -22.83
C ILE A 157 27.30 -20.76 -22.09
N LYS A 158 27.22 -22.07 -21.82
CA LYS A 158 26.10 -22.66 -21.06
C LYS A 158 25.97 -22.12 -19.64
N PHE A 159 27.09 -21.86 -18.96
CA PHE A 159 27.08 -21.28 -17.62
C PHE A 159 26.56 -19.85 -17.64
N ASN A 160 26.99 -19.03 -18.61
CA ASN A 160 26.53 -17.65 -18.75
C ASN A 160 25.04 -17.59 -19.11
N GLU A 161 24.57 -18.50 -19.96
CA GLU A 161 23.16 -18.65 -20.30
C GLU A 161 22.32 -19.10 -19.09
N ALA A 162 22.76 -20.13 -18.35
CA ALA A 162 22.10 -20.54 -17.12
C ALA A 162 22.08 -19.39 -16.08
N GLN A 163 23.13 -18.58 -16.02
CA GLN A 163 23.19 -17.43 -15.13
C GLN A 163 22.23 -16.31 -15.57
N SER A 164 22.07 -16.06 -16.87
CA SER A 164 21.12 -15.06 -17.38
C SER A 164 19.68 -15.51 -17.10
N ILE A 165 19.34 -16.77 -17.36
CA ILE A 165 18.05 -17.39 -17.04
C ILE A 165 17.78 -17.33 -15.53
N ARG A 166 18.77 -17.63 -14.69
CA ARG A 166 18.61 -17.52 -13.23
C ARG A 166 18.27 -16.08 -12.81
N LYS A 167 18.95 -15.08 -13.38
CA LYS A 167 18.68 -13.66 -13.07
C LYS A 167 17.27 -13.24 -13.50
N THR A 168 16.77 -13.71 -14.64
CA THR A 168 15.39 -13.41 -15.06
C THR A 168 14.37 -14.06 -14.13
N TYR A 169 14.57 -15.31 -13.71
CA TYR A 169 13.71 -15.95 -12.71
C TYR A 169 13.78 -15.27 -11.35
N GLU A 170 14.96 -14.84 -10.89
CA GLU A 170 15.11 -14.04 -9.66
C GLU A 170 14.29 -12.74 -9.73
N GLN A 171 14.29 -12.07 -10.89
CA GLN A 171 13.50 -10.86 -11.11
C GLN A 171 11.98 -11.15 -11.12
N ILE A 172 11.56 -12.24 -11.79
CA ILE A 172 10.15 -12.68 -11.79
C ILE A 172 9.70 -12.99 -10.36
N VAL A 173 10.49 -13.74 -9.59
CA VAL A 173 10.18 -14.07 -8.19
C VAL A 173 10.11 -12.81 -7.33
N LYS A 174 11.03 -11.86 -7.52
CA LYS A 174 11.00 -10.57 -6.81
C LYS A 174 9.71 -9.81 -7.10
N ARG A 175 9.33 -9.71 -8.38
CA ARG A 175 8.09 -9.05 -8.80
C ARG A 175 6.85 -9.75 -8.23
N LEU A 176 6.78 -11.07 -8.28
CA LEU A 176 5.67 -11.84 -7.71
C LEU A 176 5.55 -11.65 -6.19
N LYS A 177 6.68 -11.52 -5.48
CA LYS A 177 6.68 -11.20 -4.04
C LYS A 177 6.17 -9.79 -3.77
N GLU A 178 6.56 -8.81 -4.59
CA GLU A 178 6.05 -7.43 -4.50
C GLU A 178 4.55 -7.37 -4.82
N GLU A 179 4.09 -8.08 -5.86
CA GLU A 179 2.68 -8.19 -6.23
C GLU A 179 1.85 -8.88 -5.14
N ARG A 180 2.38 -9.93 -4.49
CA ARG A 180 1.73 -10.56 -3.33
C ARG A 180 1.46 -9.57 -2.21
N VAL A 181 2.46 -8.78 -1.82
CA VAL A 181 2.28 -7.74 -0.79
C VAL A 181 1.29 -6.67 -1.25
N GLY A 182 1.28 -6.35 -2.55
CA GLY A 182 0.26 -5.49 -3.16
C GLY A 182 -1.17 -6.03 -3.01
N TYR A 183 -1.37 -7.33 -3.22
CA TYR A 183 -2.67 -7.99 -3.04
C TYR A 183 -3.13 -7.98 -1.57
N ASP A 184 -2.24 -8.23 -0.62
CA ASP A 184 -2.58 -8.17 0.80
C ASP A 184 -3.08 -6.77 1.20
N ASN A 185 -2.46 -5.71 0.68
CA ASN A 185 -2.91 -4.33 0.91
C ASN A 185 -4.28 -4.05 0.29
N GLN A 186 -4.54 -4.55 -0.93
CA GLN A 186 -5.84 -4.42 -1.59
C GLN A 186 -6.93 -5.18 -0.82
N LEU A 187 -6.62 -6.39 -0.36
CA LEU A 187 -7.52 -7.20 0.46
C LEU A 187 -7.86 -6.47 1.76
N ALA A 188 -6.86 -5.97 2.49
CA ALA A 188 -7.08 -5.21 3.72
C ALA A 188 -7.87 -3.91 3.50
N ALA A 189 -7.77 -3.28 2.33
CA ALA A 189 -8.59 -2.13 1.96
C ALA A 189 -10.05 -2.53 1.71
N ILE A 190 -10.28 -3.64 1.00
CA ILE A 190 -11.62 -4.19 0.75
C ILE A 190 -12.26 -4.65 2.06
N GLU A 191 -11.53 -5.33 2.94
CA GLU A 191 -12.02 -5.78 4.24
C GLU A 191 -12.42 -4.60 5.15
N ARG A 192 -11.63 -3.53 5.18
CA ARG A 192 -12.00 -2.30 5.90
C ARG A 192 -13.26 -1.66 5.32
N SER A 193 -13.37 -1.63 3.98
CA SER A 193 -14.57 -1.13 3.32
C SER A 193 -15.79 -2.01 3.60
N LEU A 194 -15.64 -3.33 3.66
CA LEU A 194 -16.70 -4.27 3.98
C LEU A 194 -17.18 -4.06 5.42
N LYS A 195 -16.26 -3.99 6.38
CA LYS A 195 -16.58 -3.74 7.78
C LYS A 195 -17.30 -2.40 7.98
N GLY A 196 -16.88 -1.36 7.25
CA GLY A 196 -17.60 -0.08 7.25
C GLY A 196 -19.03 -0.21 6.72
N LYS A 197 -19.23 -0.98 5.64
CA LYS A 197 -20.56 -1.23 5.06
C LYS A 197 -21.45 -2.10 5.94
N GLU A 198 -20.88 -3.06 6.67
CA GLU A 198 -21.60 -3.85 7.67
C GLU A 198 -22.08 -2.96 8.81
N HIS A 199 -21.25 -2.04 9.30
CA HIS A 199 -21.65 -1.08 10.32
C HIS A 199 -22.75 -0.13 9.81
N ASP A 200 -22.61 0.41 8.60
CA ASP A 200 -23.66 1.23 7.96
C ASP A 200 -24.99 0.44 7.85
N PHE A 201 -24.92 -0.86 7.57
CA PHE A 201 -26.08 -1.73 7.46
C PHE A 201 -26.74 -1.98 8.82
N GLU A 202 -25.95 -2.22 9.88
CA GLU A 202 -26.45 -2.34 11.25
C GLU A 202 -27.14 -1.06 11.72
N GLU A 203 -26.57 0.10 11.44
CA GLU A 203 -27.19 1.40 11.74
C GLU A 203 -28.52 1.57 10.99
N LEU A 204 -28.54 1.23 9.69
CA LEU A 204 -29.76 1.29 8.89
C LEU A 204 -30.85 0.32 9.39
N LEU A 205 -30.44 -0.85 9.90
CA LEU A 205 -31.36 -1.83 10.48
C LEU A 205 -32.00 -1.30 11.77
N LEU A 206 -31.22 -0.64 12.63
CA LEU A 206 -31.73 0.02 13.83
C LEU A 206 -32.72 1.13 13.47
N LEU A 207 -32.37 1.99 12.50
CA LEU A 207 -33.27 3.03 12.01
C LEU A 207 -34.56 2.46 11.40
N ALA A 208 -34.47 1.32 10.70
CA ALA A 208 -35.64 0.64 10.17
C ALA A 208 -36.53 0.12 11.31
N HIS A 209 -35.95 -0.46 12.36
CA HIS A 209 -36.69 -0.86 13.56
C HIS A 209 -37.40 0.34 14.22
N ASP A 210 -36.70 1.45 14.43
CA ASP A 210 -37.27 2.67 15.00
C ASP A 210 -38.41 3.23 14.14
N ALA A 211 -38.24 3.23 12.81
CA ALA A 211 -39.27 3.65 11.88
C ALA A 211 -40.51 2.72 11.91
N THR A 212 -40.31 1.40 12.02
CA THR A 212 -41.42 0.46 12.19
C THR A 212 -42.14 0.68 13.52
N HIS A 213 -41.41 0.90 14.60
CA HIS A 213 -41.99 1.17 15.91
C HIS A 213 -42.81 2.47 15.92
N ALA A 214 -42.27 3.55 15.35
CA ALA A 214 -42.98 4.81 15.20
C ALA A 214 -44.26 4.65 14.36
N LYS A 215 -44.21 3.87 13.27
CA LYS A 215 -45.39 3.56 12.46
C LYS A 215 -46.44 2.77 13.25
N GLU A 216 -46.03 1.78 14.03
CA GLU A 216 -46.94 0.98 14.88
C GLU A 216 -47.60 1.83 15.95
N LEU A 217 -46.83 2.71 16.61
CA LEU A 217 -47.36 3.68 17.58
C LEU A 217 -48.38 4.60 16.94
N ALA A 218 -48.06 5.20 15.79
CA ALA A 218 -48.98 6.08 15.06
C ALA A 218 -50.26 5.35 14.63
N ALA A 219 -50.14 4.09 14.15
CA ALA A 219 -51.29 3.26 13.79
C ALA A 219 -52.15 2.90 15.01
N ALA A 220 -51.53 2.60 16.15
CA ALA A 220 -52.23 2.32 17.39
C ALA A 220 -52.98 3.56 17.93
N GLU A 221 -52.35 4.74 17.86
CA GLU A 221 -53.01 6.02 18.20
C GLU A 221 -54.18 6.32 17.28
N LEU A 222 -53.99 6.17 15.96
CA LEU A 222 -55.06 6.35 14.97
C LEU A 222 -56.25 5.44 15.30
N LYS A 223 -56.00 4.16 15.57
CA LYS A 223 -57.05 3.19 15.96
C LYS A 223 -57.77 3.60 17.25
N LYS A 224 -57.04 4.12 18.25
CA LYS A 224 -57.64 4.67 19.49
C LYS A 224 -58.54 5.86 19.17
N TYR A 225 -58.11 6.79 18.30
CA TYR A 225 -58.93 7.94 17.89
C TYR A 225 -60.15 7.53 17.08
N GLU A 226 -60.04 6.56 16.18
CA GLU A 226 -61.17 6.01 15.45
C GLU A 226 -62.21 5.39 16.39
N HIS A 227 -61.75 4.62 17.39
CA HIS A 227 -62.63 4.04 18.40
C HIS A 227 -63.33 5.13 19.23
N LYS A 228 -62.58 6.15 19.68
CA LYS A 228 -63.16 7.33 20.37
C LYS A 228 -64.20 8.04 19.50
N LYS A 229 -63.91 8.27 18.21
CA LYS A 229 -64.83 8.90 17.25
C LYS A 229 -66.08 8.05 17.00
N ALA A 230 -65.94 6.73 16.98
CA ALA A 230 -67.08 5.82 16.88
C ALA A 230 -67.95 5.86 18.15
N ALA A 231 -67.33 5.81 19.33
CA ALA A 231 -68.04 5.91 20.61
C ALA A 231 -68.81 7.24 20.75
N VAL A 232 -68.20 8.37 20.38
CA VAL A 232 -68.88 9.68 20.35
C VAL A 232 -70.03 9.71 19.36
N ARG A 233 -69.88 9.09 18.18
CA ARG A 233 -70.98 8.96 17.20
C ARG A 233 -72.14 8.14 17.77
N GLU A 234 -71.88 7.02 18.44
CA GLU A 234 -72.92 6.21 19.05
C GLU A 234 -73.60 6.94 20.22
N LEU A 235 -72.84 7.58 21.12
CA LEU A 235 -73.40 8.42 22.18
C LEU A 235 -74.29 9.55 21.63
N ARG A 236 -73.88 10.18 20.52
CA ARG A 236 -74.69 11.21 19.86
C ARG A 236 -75.95 10.62 19.25
N LYS A 237 -75.88 9.43 18.64
CA LYS A 237 -77.07 8.74 18.08
C LYS A 237 -78.05 8.37 19.19
N THR A 238 -77.59 7.80 20.29
CA THR A 238 -78.45 7.45 21.43
C THR A 238 -79.08 8.69 22.04
N TYR A 239 -78.31 9.76 22.24
CA TYR A 239 -78.84 11.04 22.75
C TYR A 239 -79.92 11.63 21.82
N ILE A 240 -79.68 11.66 20.50
CA ILE A 240 -80.69 12.12 19.54
C ILE A 240 -81.92 11.22 19.55
N ALA A 241 -81.75 9.90 19.63
CA ALA A 241 -82.86 8.94 19.70
C ALA A 241 -83.68 9.12 20.99
N GLU A 242 -83.05 9.31 22.14
CA GLU A 242 -83.71 9.62 23.40
C GLU A 242 -84.49 10.94 23.33
N LYS A 243 -83.90 12.00 22.76
CA LYS A 243 -84.60 13.28 22.56
C LYS A 243 -85.77 13.15 21.59
N ARG A 244 -85.63 12.39 20.50
CA ARG A 244 -86.74 12.10 19.57
C ARG A 244 -87.86 11.36 20.28
N LYS A 245 -87.54 10.33 21.06
CA LYS A 245 -88.52 9.58 21.85
C LYS A 245 -89.23 10.45 22.88
N ALA A 246 -88.51 11.37 23.53
CA ALA A 246 -89.10 12.33 24.47
C ALA A 246 -90.04 13.33 23.77
N ILE A 247 -89.70 13.79 22.56
CA ILE A 247 -90.57 14.64 21.74
C ILE A 247 -91.81 13.85 21.31
N GLU A 248 -91.66 12.64 20.80
CA GLU A 248 -92.77 11.77 20.40
C GLU A 248 -93.72 11.49 21.58
N GLN A 249 -93.18 11.27 22.79
CA GLN A 249 -93.98 11.14 24.01
C GLN A 249 -94.74 12.42 24.35
N ARG A 250 -94.12 13.60 24.20
CA ARG A 250 -94.80 14.89 24.41
C ARG A 250 -95.89 15.13 23.35
N GLU A 251 -95.61 14.89 22.09
CA GLU A 251 -96.58 14.98 20.99
C GLU A 251 -97.76 14.02 21.22
N ALA A 252 -97.51 12.80 21.69
CA ALA A 252 -98.57 11.85 22.04
C ALA A 252 -99.44 12.35 23.21
N VAL A 253 -98.84 13.00 24.21
CA VAL A 253 -99.60 13.62 25.33
C VAL A 253 -100.40 14.83 24.84
N ILE A 254 -99.80 15.70 24.04
CA ILE A 254 -100.48 16.86 23.44
C ILE A 254 -101.64 16.38 22.56
N SER A 255 -101.43 15.39 21.69
CA SER A 255 -102.49 14.82 20.85
C SER A 255 -103.62 14.18 21.67
N ARG A 256 -103.29 13.55 22.82
CA ARG A 256 -104.30 13.06 23.78
C ARG A 256 -105.05 14.19 24.48
N MET A 257 -104.37 15.29 24.82
CA MET A 257 -105.00 16.50 25.38
C MET A 257 -105.89 17.17 24.33
N GLU A 258 -105.42 17.40 23.11
CA GLU A 258 -106.21 17.95 22.01
C GLU A 258 -107.46 17.11 21.69
N LYS A 259 -107.39 15.78 21.78
CA LYS A 259 -108.58 14.93 21.67
C LYS A 259 -109.57 15.19 22.82
N LYS A 260 -109.07 15.26 24.07
CA LYS A 260 -109.90 15.57 25.23
C LYS A 260 -110.45 16.99 25.20
N ASP A 261 -109.69 17.94 24.68
CA ASP A 261 -110.07 19.35 24.58
C ASP A 261 -111.05 19.56 23.43
N LYS A 262 -110.95 18.83 22.31
CA LYS A 262 -112.04 18.76 21.31
C LYS A 262 -113.31 18.13 21.90
N ASP A 263 -113.18 17.02 22.64
CA ASP A 263 -114.31 16.38 23.32
C ASP A 263 -114.91 17.28 24.43
N ASN A 264 -114.11 18.20 25.01
CA ASN A 264 -114.55 19.17 26.01
C ASN A 264 -115.08 20.47 25.38
N ASP A 265 -114.50 20.99 24.30
CA ASP A 265 -114.99 22.16 23.57
C ASP A 265 -116.35 21.85 22.93
N ASP A 266 -116.55 20.64 22.39
CA ASP A 266 -117.87 20.16 21.97
C ASP A 266 -118.88 20.09 23.15
N ARG A 267 -118.41 19.97 24.40
CA ARG A 267 -119.23 20.03 25.63
C ARG A 267 -119.34 21.43 26.26
N ASN A 268 -118.43 22.35 25.94
CA ASN A 268 -118.33 23.68 26.57
C ASN A 268 -118.88 24.80 25.68
N LEU A 269 -118.96 24.59 24.36
CA LEU A 269 -119.77 25.39 23.43
C LEU A 269 -121.27 25.33 23.78
N GLU A 270 -121.71 24.34 24.57
CA GLU A 270 -123.08 24.23 25.06
C GLU A 270 -123.32 24.98 26.39
N LYS A 271 -122.28 25.51 27.07
CA LYS A 271 -122.40 26.05 28.45
C LYS A 271 -121.84 27.44 28.71
N SER A 272 -121.37 28.17 27.70
CA SER A 272 -120.77 29.50 27.89
C SER A 272 -121.61 30.65 27.28
N GLN A 273 -122.89 30.71 27.64
CA GLN A 273 -123.69 31.95 27.66
C GLN A 273 -124.01 32.30 29.12
N ALA A 274 -123.07 32.85 29.89
CA ALA A 274 -123.39 33.60 31.12
C ALA A 274 -122.15 34.27 31.73
N ASN A 275 -122.29 35.59 31.92
CA ASN A 275 -121.69 36.44 32.97
C ASN A 275 -120.24 36.94 32.73
N ASN A 276 -120.03 38.19 32.27
CA ASN A 276 -120.16 39.53 32.90
C ASN A 276 -119.11 39.90 33.98
N LEU A 277 -118.31 40.93 33.61
CA LEU A 277 -118.01 42.18 34.31
C LEU A 277 -117.73 42.17 35.83
N ASN A 278 -116.58 42.73 36.24
CA ASN A 278 -116.59 43.97 37.04
C ASN A 278 -115.21 44.61 37.24
N GLU A 279 -115.29 45.94 37.29
CA GLU A 279 -114.26 46.95 37.40
C GLU A 279 -113.88 47.33 38.86
N LEU A 280 -112.79 48.11 38.94
CA LEU A 280 -112.61 49.34 39.72
C LEU A 280 -111.85 49.33 41.09
N ASN A 281 -110.71 50.05 41.04
CA ASN A 281 -110.29 51.19 41.86
C ASN A 281 -109.66 51.08 43.29
N ASN A 282 -108.63 51.93 43.42
CA ASN A 282 -107.73 52.36 44.51
C ASN A 282 -108.48 53.02 45.71
N PRO A 283 -107.93 53.21 46.95
CA PRO A 283 -106.87 54.23 47.21
C PRO A 283 -105.92 54.04 48.44
N GLN A 284 -104.74 54.69 48.36
CA GLN A 284 -103.92 55.40 49.38
C GLN A 284 -103.56 54.77 50.75
N ILE A 285 -102.32 55.01 51.22
CA ILE A 285 -101.95 55.74 52.47
C ILE A 285 -100.40 55.68 52.68
N GLU A 286 -99.75 56.85 52.79
CA GLU A 286 -98.46 57.04 53.48
C GLU A 286 -98.73 57.41 54.96
N PRO A 287 -97.79 57.15 55.91
CA PRO A 287 -96.94 58.26 56.36
C PRO A 287 -95.48 57.90 56.73
N GLN A 288 -94.55 58.71 56.24
CA GLN A 288 -93.42 59.37 56.94
C GLN A 288 -92.84 58.71 58.22
N ASN A 289 -91.65 58.10 58.11
CA ASN A 289 -90.50 58.35 59.01
C ASN A 289 -89.22 57.61 58.58
N HIS A 290 -88.06 58.22 58.86
CA HIS A 290 -86.67 57.72 58.77
C HIS A 290 -85.89 58.00 57.48
N GLN A 291 -85.27 59.18 57.45
CA GLN A 291 -84.13 59.52 56.58
C GLN A 291 -82.88 58.63 56.83
N ASP A 292 -82.83 57.87 57.95
CA ASP A 292 -81.82 56.81 58.16
C ASP A 292 -82.13 55.52 57.39
N ALA A 293 -83.42 55.22 57.16
CA ALA A 293 -83.82 54.07 56.38
C ALA A 293 -83.52 54.27 54.89
N THR A 294 -83.52 55.51 54.39
CA THR A 294 -83.21 55.78 52.97
C THR A 294 -81.75 55.51 52.61
N PHE A 295 -80.80 55.79 53.52
CA PHE A 295 -79.38 55.48 53.28
C PHE A 295 -79.10 53.97 53.41
N GLN A 296 -79.69 53.31 54.40
CA GLN A 296 -79.60 51.85 54.54
C GLN A 296 -80.29 51.11 53.39
N ARG A 297 -81.42 51.64 52.90
CA ARG A 297 -82.16 51.10 51.75
C ARG A 297 -81.45 51.38 50.42
N GLN A 298 -80.75 52.50 50.29
CA GLN A 298 -79.82 52.72 49.17
C GLN A 298 -78.66 51.72 49.21
N LYS A 299 -78.00 51.51 50.35
CA LYS A 299 -76.97 50.48 50.46
C LYS A 299 -77.51 49.07 50.17
N LEU A 300 -78.70 48.73 50.67
CA LEU A 300 -79.36 47.47 50.36
C LEU A 300 -79.69 47.35 48.87
N ASN A 301 -80.16 48.42 48.23
CA ASN A 301 -80.39 48.45 46.79
C ASN A 301 -79.07 48.33 46.00
N ASP A 302 -77.98 48.93 46.46
CA ASP A 302 -76.66 48.82 45.83
C ASP A 302 -76.13 47.38 45.97
N TYR A 303 -76.34 46.73 47.12
CA TYR A 303 -76.02 45.31 47.31
C TYR A 303 -76.92 44.42 46.47
N ASP A 304 -78.24 44.68 46.40
CA ASP A 304 -79.18 43.93 45.58
C ASP A 304 -78.89 44.10 44.08
N GLU A 305 -78.46 45.29 43.64
CA GLU A 305 -78.02 45.53 42.27
C GLU A 305 -76.69 44.82 41.98
N ALA A 306 -75.75 44.84 42.92
CA ALA A 306 -74.50 44.08 42.82
C ALA A 306 -74.75 42.57 42.77
N PHE A 307 -75.66 42.04 43.60
CA PHE A 307 -76.07 40.63 43.57
C PHE A 307 -76.82 40.28 42.30
N ARG A 308 -77.69 41.16 41.78
CA ARG A 308 -78.33 40.96 40.46
C ARG A 308 -77.31 40.87 39.33
N LYS A 309 -76.31 41.75 39.31
CA LYS A 309 -75.20 41.67 38.34
C LYS A 309 -74.40 40.38 38.50
N LEU A 310 -74.20 39.93 39.74
CA LEU A 310 -73.55 38.66 40.06
C LEU A 310 -74.39 37.46 39.59
N TYR A 311 -75.71 37.48 39.78
CA TYR A 311 -76.65 36.47 39.29
C TYR A 311 -76.71 36.43 37.78
N GLU A 312 -76.68 37.58 37.12
CA GLU A 312 -76.68 37.67 35.65
C GLU A 312 -75.35 37.18 35.05
N ALA A 313 -74.21 37.50 35.68
CA ALA A 313 -72.89 37.08 35.22
C ALA A 313 -72.58 35.60 35.49
N THR A 314 -73.10 35.05 36.60
CA THR A 314 -72.85 33.64 36.98
C THR A 314 -73.95 32.68 36.52
N GLY A 315 -75.16 33.18 36.28
CA GLY A 315 -76.33 32.38 35.87
C GLY A 315 -76.91 31.48 36.97
N VAL A 316 -76.53 31.69 38.23
CA VAL A 316 -76.86 30.84 39.38
C VAL A 316 -77.60 31.69 40.42
N THR A 317 -78.76 31.25 40.92
CA THR A 317 -79.60 32.05 41.85
C THR A 317 -79.29 31.85 43.33
N ASP A 318 -78.54 30.81 43.71
CA ASP A 318 -78.18 30.55 45.11
C ASP A 318 -76.82 31.17 45.44
N VAL A 319 -76.79 31.99 46.50
CA VAL A 319 -75.58 32.65 47.01
C VAL A 319 -74.49 31.64 47.35
N ASN A 320 -74.86 30.48 47.89
CA ASN A 320 -73.88 29.48 48.32
C ASN A 320 -73.21 28.79 47.12
N GLU A 321 -73.97 28.55 46.05
CA GLU A 321 -73.43 28.02 44.79
C GLU A 321 -72.51 29.03 44.09
N ILE A 322 -72.84 30.33 44.14
CA ILE A 322 -71.97 31.40 43.65
C ILE A 322 -70.63 31.38 44.39
N ILE A 323 -70.67 31.34 45.72
CA ILE A 323 -69.45 31.28 46.53
C ILE A 323 -68.61 30.09 46.09
N GLN A 324 -69.20 28.90 46.00
CA GLN A 324 -68.49 27.68 45.59
C GLN A 324 -67.91 27.77 44.16
N LYS A 325 -68.63 28.38 43.20
CA LYS A 325 -68.11 28.62 41.85
C LYS A 325 -66.94 29.59 41.84
N PHE A 326 -67.00 30.66 42.63
CA PHE A 326 -65.89 31.58 42.78
C PHE A 326 -64.68 30.94 43.47
N THR A 327 -64.88 30.11 44.49
CA THR A 327 -63.76 29.40 45.14
C THR A 327 -63.12 28.42 44.17
N THR A 328 -63.90 27.60 43.46
CA THR A 328 -63.35 26.66 42.48
C THR A 328 -62.73 27.36 41.27
N GLN A 329 -63.26 28.51 40.85
CA GLN A 329 -62.64 29.35 39.81
C GLN A 329 -61.33 29.99 40.28
N ASP A 330 -61.25 30.44 41.54
CA ASP A 330 -60.03 31.01 42.11
C ASP A 330 -58.96 29.93 42.33
N GLU A 331 -59.36 28.72 42.76
CA GLU A 331 -58.48 27.55 42.86
C GLU A 331 -57.95 27.11 41.49
N THR A 332 -58.80 27.03 40.47
CA THR A 332 -58.37 26.73 39.10
C THR A 332 -57.52 27.85 38.51
N SER A 333 -57.80 29.11 38.81
CA SER A 333 -56.96 30.25 38.42
C SER A 333 -55.58 30.19 39.07
N LYS A 334 -55.51 29.86 40.37
CA LYS A 334 -54.25 29.63 41.08
C LYS A 334 -53.47 28.47 40.48
N SER A 335 -54.11 27.33 40.25
CA SER A 335 -53.47 26.17 39.63
C SER A 335 -52.93 26.48 38.22
N LEU A 336 -53.69 27.24 37.41
CA LEU A 336 -53.23 27.67 36.08
C LEU A 336 -52.05 28.66 36.17
N LYS A 337 -52.04 29.56 37.15
CA LYS A 337 -50.91 30.47 37.39
C LYS A 337 -49.67 29.73 37.87
N ASP A 338 -49.84 28.73 38.73
CA ASP A 338 -48.74 27.88 39.20
C ASP A 338 -48.16 27.06 38.05
N LEU A 339 -49.03 26.47 37.21
CA LEU A 339 -48.61 25.74 36.02
C LEU A 339 -47.95 26.67 34.97
N GLN A 340 -48.45 27.90 34.82
CA GLN A 340 -47.82 28.92 33.97
C GLN A 340 -46.42 29.26 34.50
N ARG A 341 -46.25 29.39 35.81
CA ARG A 341 -44.96 29.64 36.45
C ARG A 341 -44.00 28.47 36.26
N GLU A 342 -44.47 27.24 36.45
CA GLU A 342 -43.68 26.03 36.23
C GLU A 342 -43.21 25.91 34.77
N TYR A 343 -44.10 26.17 33.81
CA TYR A 343 -43.71 26.20 32.40
C TYR A 343 -42.73 27.33 32.09
N GLN A 344 -42.90 28.50 32.71
CA GLN A 344 -41.97 29.60 32.54
C GLN A 344 -40.56 29.27 33.08
N ASP A 345 -40.50 28.67 34.27
CA ASP A 345 -39.25 28.20 34.87
C ASP A 345 -38.60 27.12 33.99
N THR A 346 -39.39 26.18 33.46
CA THR A 346 -38.91 25.14 32.55
C THR A 346 -38.36 25.73 31.25
N ILE A 347 -39.03 26.74 30.69
CA ILE A 347 -38.58 27.44 29.49
C ILE A 347 -37.24 28.14 29.75
N ASP A 348 -37.09 28.79 30.89
CA ASP A 348 -35.87 29.52 31.22
C ASP A 348 -34.70 28.57 31.53
N ASP A 349 -34.95 27.42 32.17
CA ASP A 349 -33.98 26.33 32.30
C ASP A 349 -33.54 25.77 30.94
N LYS A 350 -34.48 25.53 30.02
CA LYS A 350 -34.16 25.05 28.67
C LYS A 350 -33.40 26.10 27.86
N LYS A 351 -33.70 27.40 28.01
CA LYS A 351 -32.91 28.47 27.40
C LYS A 351 -31.49 28.50 27.97
N LYS A 352 -31.34 28.36 29.28
CA LYS A 352 -30.03 28.31 29.93
C LYS A 352 -29.20 27.13 29.44
N GLN A 353 -29.77 25.92 29.39
CA GLN A 353 -29.12 24.74 28.82
C GLN A 353 -28.72 24.95 27.35
N ARG A 354 -29.60 25.57 26.54
CA ARG A 354 -29.29 25.90 25.15
C ARG A 354 -28.12 26.89 25.06
N ASP A 355 -28.10 27.90 25.91
CA ASP A 355 -27.06 28.94 25.89
C ASP A 355 -25.72 28.38 26.40
N ASP A 356 -25.73 27.50 27.41
CA ASP A 356 -24.56 26.74 27.88
C ASP A 356 -24.02 25.81 26.79
N LEU A 357 -24.89 25.05 26.12
CA LEU A 357 -24.50 24.20 24.98
C LEU A 357 -23.98 25.02 23.81
N LYS A 358 -24.55 26.21 23.56
CA LYS A 358 -24.09 27.12 22.51
C LYS A 358 -22.75 27.76 22.87
N ALA A 359 -22.52 28.06 24.15
CA ALA A 359 -21.25 28.51 24.67
C ALA A 359 -20.19 27.40 24.56
N GLY A 360 -20.53 26.16 24.90
CA GLY A 360 -19.66 24.99 24.71
C GLY A 360 -19.37 24.71 23.23
N LEU A 361 -20.36 24.85 22.35
CA LEU A 361 -20.18 24.73 20.89
C LEU A 361 -19.29 25.86 20.35
N ASN A 362 -19.46 27.09 20.83
CA ASN A 362 -18.59 28.20 20.46
C ASN A 362 -17.18 27.99 20.98
N ALA A 363 -17.01 27.58 22.24
CA ALA A 363 -15.72 27.22 22.80
C ALA A 363 -15.03 26.16 21.94
N LEU A 364 -15.74 25.09 21.56
CA LEU A 364 -15.19 24.04 20.68
C LEU A 364 -14.91 24.52 19.24
N LYS A 365 -15.76 25.41 18.70
CA LYS A 365 -15.58 26.00 17.36
C LYS A 365 -14.43 27.00 17.30
N TYR A 366 -14.16 27.72 18.38
CA TYR A 366 -13.07 28.69 18.49
C TYR A 366 -11.78 28.07 19.05
N GLU A 367 -11.85 26.99 19.84
CA GLU A 367 -10.71 26.09 20.15
C GLU A 367 -10.19 25.39 18.88
N GLY A 368 -11.04 25.18 17.88
CA GLY A 368 -10.62 24.70 16.56
C GLY A 368 -9.85 25.74 15.73
N ASN A 369 -9.78 27.01 16.16
CA ASN A 369 -9.21 28.10 15.35
C ASN A 369 -8.13 28.94 16.07
N GLU A 370 -7.81 28.62 17.33
CA GLU A 370 -6.58 29.07 17.96
C GLU A 370 -5.52 27.95 17.86
N ASN A 371 -4.27 28.33 17.66
CA ASN A 371 -3.13 27.41 17.54
C ASN A 371 -2.44 27.15 18.91
N PRO A 372 -2.98 26.34 19.84
CA PRO A 372 -2.16 25.73 20.90
C PRO A 372 -1.97 24.21 20.73
N ASN A 373 -2.83 23.53 19.95
CA ASN A 373 -2.78 22.06 19.81
C ASN A 373 -1.64 21.54 18.94
N ARG A 374 -0.96 22.38 18.12
CA ARG A 374 0.12 21.89 17.26
C ARG A 374 1.37 21.48 18.05
N LYS A 375 1.73 22.21 19.09
CA LYS A 375 2.90 21.84 19.93
C LYS A 375 2.64 20.58 20.76
N GLN A 376 1.42 20.43 21.28
CA GLN A 376 1.02 19.23 22.01
C GLN A 376 0.86 18.03 21.06
N LEU A 377 0.35 18.23 19.84
CA LEU A 377 0.36 17.19 18.80
C LEU A 377 1.79 16.83 18.41
N ASP A 378 2.67 17.80 18.18
CA ASP A 378 4.07 17.56 17.83
C ASP A 378 4.80 16.82 18.96
N GLU A 379 4.49 17.11 20.23
CA GLU A 379 5.02 16.38 21.39
C GLU A 379 4.46 14.96 21.50
N ILE A 380 3.16 14.76 21.28
CA ILE A 380 2.55 13.43 21.24
C ILE A 380 3.11 12.63 20.07
N GLU A 381 3.23 13.21 18.88
CA GLU A 381 3.78 12.60 17.68
C GLU A 381 5.26 12.25 17.88
N LYS A 382 6.04 13.13 18.52
CA LYS A 382 7.43 12.85 18.88
C LYS A 382 7.54 11.74 19.93
N ASN A 383 6.64 11.71 20.91
CA ASN A 383 6.61 10.65 21.92
C ASN A 383 6.18 9.30 21.33
N VAL A 384 5.20 9.29 20.43
CA VAL A 384 4.78 8.10 19.68
C VAL A 384 5.93 7.60 18.80
N ASN A 385 6.58 8.47 18.03
CA ASN A 385 7.74 8.09 17.22
C ASN A 385 8.91 7.57 18.06
N ASN A 386 9.15 8.15 19.24
CA ASN A 386 10.16 7.65 20.17
C ASN A 386 9.80 6.26 20.73
N ALA A 387 8.52 6.02 21.03
CA ALA A 387 8.03 4.73 21.51
C ALA A 387 8.11 3.66 20.40
N VAL A 388 7.72 4.00 19.17
CA VAL A 388 7.84 3.14 17.99
C VAL A 388 9.29 2.77 17.73
N ASN A 389 10.21 3.75 17.70
CA ASN A 389 11.63 3.51 17.53
C ASN A 389 12.25 2.64 18.64
N LYS A 390 11.78 2.78 19.89
CA LYS A 390 12.19 1.90 21.00
C LYS A 390 11.68 0.49 20.80
N CYS A 391 10.42 0.33 20.35
CA CYS A 391 9.82 -0.96 20.04
C CYS A 391 10.57 -1.66 18.91
N ASP A 392 10.87 -0.96 17.81
CA ASP A 392 11.61 -1.52 16.67
C ASP A 392 13.02 -1.95 17.06
N LYS A 393 13.73 -1.15 17.88
CA LYS A 393 15.03 -1.54 18.42
C LYS A 393 14.94 -2.78 19.32
N ALA A 394 13.90 -2.88 20.14
CA ALA A 394 13.68 -4.07 20.98
C ALA A 394 13.36 -5.30 20.12
N LYS A 395 12.54 -5.14 19.07
CA LYS A 395 12.20 -6.19 18.11
C LYS A 395 13.42 -6.71 17.37
N LEU A 396 14.27 -5.82 16.85
CA LEU A 396 15.52 -6.22 16.18
C LEU A 396 16.49 -6.94 17.13
N LYS A 397 16.58 -6.49 18.38
CA LYS A 397 17.37 -7.19 19.41
C LYS A 397 16.80 -8.59 19.69
N TYR A 398 15.47 -8.70 19.81
CA TYR A 398 14.79 -9.96 20.02
C TYR A 398 14.99 -10.92 18.84
N GLU A 399 14.82 -10.46 17.59
CA GLU A 399 15.05 -11.26 16.39
C GLU A 399 16.49 -11.78 16.32
N ARG A 400 17.47 -10.93 16.68
CA ARG A 400 18.87 -11.34 16.74
C ARG A 400 19.12 -12.41 17.81
N VAL A 401 18.59 -12.21 19.02
CA VAL A 401 18.72 -13.18 20.13
C VAL A 401 18.00 -14.48 19.78
N SER A 402 16.81 -14.39 19.17
CA SER A 402 16.04 -15.55 18.71
C SER A 402 16.80 -16.35 17.66
N LYS A 403 17.48 -15.69 16.71
CA LYS A 403 18.31 -16.38 15.72
C LYS A 403 19.48 -17.12 16.38
N ILE A 404 20.17 -16.46 17.31
CA ILE A 404 21.26 -17.09 18.08
C ILE A 404 20.73 -18.28 18.88
N LEU A 405 19.54 -18.17 19.49
CA LEU A 405 18.93 -19.25 20.26
C LEU A 405 18.60 -20.45 19.37
N VAL A 406 18.11 -20.23 18.15
CA VAL A 406 17.87 -21.28 17.16
C VAL A 406 19.19 -21.96 16.75
N ASP A 407 20.24 -21.18 16.48
CA ASP A 407 21.56 -21.72 16.14
C ASP A 407 22.14 -22.55 17.31
N VAL A 408 21.98 -22.08 18.55
CA VAL A 408 22.39 -22.81 19.76
C VAL A 408 21.58 -24.10 19.92
N LYS A 409 20.25 -24.06 19.73
CA LYS A 409 19.39 -25.25 19.78
C LYS A 409 19.83 -26.31 18.78
N ALA A 410 20.00 -25.91 17.51
CA ALA A 410 20.48 -26.81 16.46
C ALA A 410 21.89 -27.37 16.78
N GLY A 411 22.76 -26.55 17.37
CA GLY A 411 24.08 -26.99 17.83
C GLY A 411 24.00 -28.04 18.95
N ILE A 412 23.10 -27.86 19.92
CA ILE A 412 22.87 -28.81 21.02
C ILE A 412 22.30 -30.13 20.48
N GLU A 413 21.30 -30.06 19.59
CA GLU A 413 20.71 -31.23 18.93
C GLU A 413 21.77 -32.04 18.17
N HIS A 414 22.58 -31.38 17.35
CA HIS A 414 23.64 -32.03 16.57
C HIS A 414 24.76 -32.61 17.47
N LEU A 415 25.13 -31.93 18.55
CA LEU A 415 26.07 -32.47 19.53
C LEU A 415 25.51 -33.71 20.23
N TYR A 416 24.22 -33.70 20.56
CA TYR A 416 23.56 -34.83 21.19
C TYR A 416 23.45 -36.04 20.27
N GLU A 417 23.06 -35.83 19.01
CA GLU A 417 23.01 -36.87 17.98
C GLU A 417 24.38 -37.54 17.78
N LYS A 418 25.46 -36.73 17.71
CA LYS A 418 26.83 -37.28 17.62
C LYS A 418 27.27 -38.06 18.85
N LEU A 419 26.67 -37.78 20.01
CA LEU A 419 26.97 -38.44 21.29
C LEU A 419 25.92 -39.51 21.64
N GLU A 420 25.01 -39.85 20.74
CA GLU A 420 23.94 -40.84 20.96
C GLU A 420 24.50 -42.22 21.28
N PHE A 421 25.64 -42.57 20.66
CA PHE A 421 26.32 -43.85 20.82
C PHE A 421 26.92 -44.08 22.23
N TYR A 422 27.13 -43.02 23.01
CA TYR A 422 27.69 -43.11 24.35
C TYR A 422 26.58 -43.07 25.40
N LYS A 423 26.20 -44.25 25.90
CA LYS A 423 25.14 -44.40 26.92
C LYS A 423 25.70 -44.10 28.31
N LEU A 424 25.01 -43.23 29.05
CA LEU A 424 25.28 -43.00 30.47
C LEU A 424 24.55 -44.09 31.27
N GLU A 425 25.26 -44.82 32.12
CA GLU A 425 24.63 -45.83 32.98
C GLU A 425 23.66 -45.17 33.97
N GLY A 426 22.39 -45.59 33.94
CA GLY A 426 21.35 -45.16 34.89
C GLY A 426 20.55 -43.90 34.53
N LYS A 427 20.76 -43.27 33.37
CA LYS A 427 19.93 -42.12 32.91
C LYS A 427 19.26 -42.42 31.55
N PRO A 428 17.94 -42.19 31.38
CA PRO A 428 17.26 -42.41 30.10
C PRO A 428 17.74 -41.41 29.04
N ASN A 429 17.79 -41.86 27.78
CA ASN A 429 18.12 -41.02 26.63
C ASN A 429 16.93 -40.06 26.41
N ILE A 430 17.12 -38.78 26.70
CA ILE A 430 16.08 -37.75 26.59
C ILE A 430 15.94 -37.33 25.12
N VAL A 431 14.71 -37.09 24.66
CA VAL A 431 14.46 -36.44 23.36
C VAL A 431 14.57 -34.93 23.56
N ILE A 432 15.49 -34.27 22.86
CA ILE A 432 15.70 -32.83 23.01
C ILE A 432 14.46 -32.09 22.49
N THR A 433 13.77 -31.43 23.41
CA THR A 433 12.64 -30.52 23.18
C THR A 433 12.95 -29.16 23.83
N ASP A 434 12.19 -28.11 23.49
CA ASP A 434 12.47 -26.75 23.98
C ASP A 434 12.49 -26.62 25.52
N GLU A 435 11.79 -27.51 26.22
CA GLU A 435 11.77 -27.56 27.69
C GLU A 435 12.93 -28.38 28.28
N THR A 436 13.52 -29.29 27.51
CA THR A 436 14.57 -30.23 27.96
C THR A 436 15.98 -29.88 27.46
N LEU A 437 16.16 -28.74 26.76
CA LEU A 437 17.45 -28.29 26.21
C LEU A 437 18.57 -28.20 27.25
N VAL A 438 18.24 -27.71 28.44
CA VAL A 438 19.22 -27.55 29.54
C VAL A 438 19.65 -28.92 30.10
N GLU A 439 18.70 -29.85 30.22
CA GLU A 439 18.97 -31.22 30.66
C GLU A 439 19.77 -32.00 29.60
N GLY A 440 19.43 -31.82 28.32
CA GLY A 440 20.18 -32.36 27.18
C GLY A 440 21.63 -31.86 27.16
N LEU A 441 21.85 -30.55 27.37
CA LEU A 441 23.19 -29.97 27.54
C LEU A 441 23.96 -30.59 28.71
N SER A 442 23.31 -30.80 29.86
CA SER A 442 23.95 -31.44 31.02
C SER A 442 24.40 -32.87 30.70
N GLN A 443 23.58 -33.65 29.99
CA GLN A 443 23.93 -35.00 29.56
C GLN A 443 25.06 -35.01 28.52
N ILE A 444 25.08 -34.06 27.58
CA ILE A 444 26.18 -33.87 26.62
C ILE A 444 27.51 -33.67 27.35
N VAL A 445 27.52 -32.81 28.37
CA VAL A 445 28.73 -32.53 29.17
C VAL A 445 29.21 -33.80 29.89
N GLU A 446 28.31 -34.59 30.46
CA GLU A 446 28.67 -35.86 31.11
C GLU A 446 29.20 -36.90 30.11
N LYS A 447 28.55 -37.05 28.95
CA LYS A 447 29.01 -37.94 27.86
C LYS A 447 30.39 -37.52 27.34
N MET A 448 30.62 -36.22 27.11
CA MET A 448 31.92 -35.71 26.67
C MET A 448 33.03 -35.95 27.71
N LYS A 449 32.73 -35.81 29.00
CA LYS A 449 33.70 -36.14 30.07
C LYS A 449 34.08 -37.62 30.04
N LEU A 450 33.12 -38.50 29.76
CA LEU A 450 33.33 -39.94 29.64
C LEU A 450 34.25 -40.29 28.46
N ILE A 451 34.08 -39.60 27.31
CA ILE A 451 34.95 -39.76 26.12
C ILE A 451 36.33 -39.12 26.34
N PHE A 452 36.41 -38.03 27.08
CA PHE A 452 37.66 -37.32 27.31
C PHE A 452 38.66 -38.11 28.17
N GLN A 453 38.18 -38.92 29.12
CA GLN A 453 39.04 -39.75 29.99
C GLN A 453 39.93 -40.74 29.20
N PRO A 454 39.40 -41.59 28.29
CA PRO A 454 40.23 -42.49 27.50
C PRO A 454 41.14 -41.75 26.51
N VAL A 455 40.68 -40.64 25.91
CA VAL A 455 41.50 -39.83 24.99
C VAL A 455 42.68 -39.18 25.70
N LYS A 456 42.50 -38.69 26.94
CA LYS A 456 43.56 -38.12 27.75
C LYS A 456 44.62 -39.15 28.18
N ASN A 457 44.22 -40.41 28.29
CA ASN A 457 45.09 -41.52 28.69
C ASN A 457 45.81 -42.18 27.49
N ASP A 458 45.54 -41.73 26.26
CA ASP A 458 46.24 -42.21 25.07
C ASP A 458 47.66 -41.59 25.01
N PRO A 459 48.73 -42.40 24.82
CA PRO A 459 50.10 -41.89 24.70
C PRO A 459 50.32 -40.93 23.52
N SER A 460 49.38 -40.84 22.58
CA SER A 460 49.40 -39.91 21.43
C SER A 460 48.78 -38.54 21.74
N TYR A 461 48.22 -38.34 22.94
CA TYR A 461 47.54 -37.11 23.32
C TYR A 461 48.53 -35.98 23.67
N ASN A 462 48.62 -34.98 22.80
CA ASN A 462 49.39 -33.76 23.04
C ASN A 462 48.46 -32.56 23.33
N PRO A 463 48.52 -31.94 24.52
CA PRO A 463 47.69 -30.78 24.88
C PRO A 463 47.89 -29.54 24.00
N GLU A 464 49.01 -29.43 23.30
CA GLU A 464 49.37 -28.26 22.48
C GLU A 464 48.74 -28.27 21.07
N ASP A 465 48.33 -29.43 20.54
CA ASP A 465 47.80 -29.57 19.17
C ASP A 465 46.45 -28.84 19.00
N PHE A 466 45.72 -28.65 20.10
CA PHE A 466 44.40 -27.98 20.11
C PHE A 466 44.47 -26.46 20.35
N LYS A 467 45.66 -25.87 20.55
CA LYS A 467 45.78 -24.41 20.79
C LYS A 467 45.64 -23.56 19.52
N GLN A 468 45.84 -24.12 18.33
CA GLN A 468 45.68 -23.38 17.07
C GLN A 468 44.21 -23.11 16.70
N THR A 469 43.29 -24.01 17.05
CA THR A 469 41.85 -23.84 16.78
C THR A 469 41.17 -22.84 17.71
N ALA A 470 41.67 -22.65 18.94
CA ALA A 470 41.09 -21.69 19.90
C ALA A 470 41.27 -20.21 19.49
N LYS A 471 42.34 -19.86 18.76
CA LYS A 471 42.55 -18.48 18.26
C LYS A 471 41.53 -18.07 17.19
N GLY A 472 40.95 -19.02 16.44
CA GLY A 472 39.89 -18.76 15.46
C GLY A 472 38.50 -18.60 16.10
N VAL A 473 38.25 -19.26 17.24
CA VAL A 473 36.94 -19.25 17.92
C VAL A 473 36.72 -18.01 18.79
N SER A 474 37.80 -17.36 19.26
CA SER A 474 37.71 -16.12 20.05
C SER A 474 37.03 -14.96 19.31
N ASN A 475 36.92 -15.00 17.97
CA ASN A 475 36.18 -14.01 17.20
C ASN A 475 34.65 -14.23 17.19
N TYR A 476 34.16 -15.41 17.60
CA TYR A 476 32.74 -15.73 17.58
C TYR A 476 32.03 -15.53 18.94
N ILE A 477 32.79 -15.35 20.03
CA ILE A 477 32.26 -15.13 21.39
C ILE A 477 32.66 -13.74 21.92
N ASN A 478 32.61 -12.72 21.08
CA ASN A 478 32.49 -11.34 21.58
C ASN A 478 31.01 -10.99 21.67
N LEU A 479 30.40 -11.29 22.83
CA LEU A 479 29.13 -10.74 23.26
C LEU A 479 29.27 -9.21 23.34
N ASN A 480 29.07 -8.53 22.21
CA ASN A 480 28.98 -7.07 22.12
C ASN A 480 27.65 -6.58 22.73
N LEU A 481 27.51 -6.77 24.04
CA LEU A 481 26.45 -6.23 24.90
C LEU A 481 26.91 -4.97 25.64
N ARG A 482 28.05 -4.38 25.28
CA ARG A 482 28.54 -3.14 25.90
C ARG A 482 28.14 -1.92 25.08
N ASP A 483 27.37 -1.06 25.73
CA ASP A 483 26.97 0.27 25.29
C ASP A 483 28.09 1.02 24.55
N LYS A 484 27.77 1.49 23.35
CA LYS A 484 28.49 2.61 22.71
C LYS A 484 27.56 3.82 22.65
N SER A 485 27.34 4.42 23.81
CA SER A 485 27.14 5.87 23.91
C SER A 485 28.50 6.50 24.20
N GLY A 486 29.09 7.16 23.21
CA GLY A 486 30.30 7.96 23.43
C GLY A 486 31.28 8.01 22.26
N ARG A 487 31.43 9.23 21.73
CA ARG A 487 32.52 9.77 20.90
C ARG A 487 32.51 9.40 19.42
N ILE A 488 31.87 10.29 18.66
CA ILE A 488 32.26 10.64 17.30
C ILE A 488 33.63 11.30 17.41
N GLU A 489 34.69 10.58 17.07
CA GLU A 489 35.96 11.18 16.68
C GLU A 489 36.00 11.25 15.15
N SER A 490 36.25 12.47 14.68
CA SER A 490 36.39 12.88 13.30
C SER A 490 37.44 12.04 12.56
N ILE A 491 37.01 11.20 11.62
CA ILE A 491 37.89 10.65 10.59
C ILE A 491 37.69 11.49 9.33
N SER A 492 38.49 12.53 9.23
CA SER A 492 38.84 13.20 7.97
C SER A 492 39.67 12.25 7.12
N LYS A 493 39.07 11.66 6.08
CA LYS A 493 39.73 11.15 4.86
C LYS A 493 38.66 10.82 3.82
N ASN A 494 38.39 11.76 2.92
CA ASN A 494 37.66 11.53 1.67
C ASN A 494 38.47 10.54 0.81
N ILE A 495 37.95 9.34 0.58
CA ILE A 495 38.43 8.47 -0.49
C ILE A 495 37.26 8.20 -1.43
N ARG A 496 37.36 8.76 -2.64
CA ARG A 496 36.40 8.65 -3.73
C ARG A 496 36.68 7.35 -4.47
N VAL A 497 35.82 6.35 -4.32
CA VAL A 497 35.91 5.08 -5.07
C VAL A 497 35.18 5.27 -6.41
N LYS A 498 35.90 5.12 -7.53
CA LYS A 498 35.33 5.07 -8.89
C LYS A 498 34.76 3.68 -9.15
N LEU A 499 33.52 3.60 -9.62
CA LEU A 499 32.96 2.37 -10.19
C LEU A 499 33.37 2.25 -11.68
N PRO A 500 33.66 1.05 -12.20
CA PRO A 500 33.87 0.85 -13.63
C PRO A 500 32.53 0.86 -14.37
N GLU A 501 32.49 1.61 -15.47
CA GLU A 501 31.45 1.57 -16.50
C GLU A 501 31.43 0.17 -17.15
N LYS A 502 30.23 -0.33 -17.40
CA LYS A 502 30.01 -1.64 -18.03
C LYS A 502 29.50 -1.36 -19.43
N ASP A 503 30.33 -1.69 -20.42
CA ASP A 503 30.01 -1.59 -21.84
C ASP A 503 28.82 -2.50 -22.18
N GLU A 504 27.86 -1.90 -22.89
CA GLU A 504 26.75 -2.58 -23.55
C GLU A 504 27.28 -3.15 -24.87
N GLU A 505 27.39 -4.48 -24.97
CA GLU A 505 27.56 -5.14 -26.28
C GLU A 505 26.22 -5.67 -26.77
N GLU A 506 25.89 -5.23 -27.99
CA GLU A 506 24.73 -5.52 -28.79
C GLU A 506 24.59 -7.04 -29.04
N VAL A 507 23.38 -7.55 -28.78
CA VAL A 507 23.02 -8.94 -29.08
C VAL A 507 22.82 -9.05 -30.60
N SER A 508 23.72 -9.80 -31.25
CA SER A 508 23.52 -10.27 -32.62
C SER A 508 22.36 -11.26 -32.63
N ASN A 509 21.41 -11.01 -33.53
CA ASN A 509 20.37 -11.95 -33.92
C ASN A 509 21.05 -13.13 -34.61
N ASP A 510 21.01 -14.32 -34.01
CA ASP A 510 21.03 -15.56 -34.75
C ASP A 510 19.91 -16.47 -34.23
N GLU A 511 19.06 -16.85 -35.17
CA GLU A 511 17.86 -17.65 -35.00
C GLU A 511 18.23 -19.07 -34.58
N ILE A 512 17.66 -19.54 -33.47
CA ILE A 512 17.61 -20.97 -33.16
C ILE A 512 16.13 -21.33 -33.03
N GLU A 513 15.69 -22.10 -34.03
CA GLU A 513 14.46 -22.88 -34.04
C GLU A 513 14.44 -23.84 -32.85
N ASP A 514 13.43 -23.70 -31.99
CA ASP A 514 12.99 -24.77 -31.11
C ASP A 514 11.47 -24.95 -31.27
N ASP A 515 11.10 -26.19 -31.60
CA ASP A 515 9.76 -26.72 -31.83
C ASP A 515 8.83 -26.51 -30.62
N ILE A 516 8.20 -25.33 -30.55
CA ILE A 516 7.05 -25.06 -29.69
C ILE A 516 5.80 -24.97 -30.56
N ASP A 517 4.98 -26.01 -30.50
CA ASP A 517 3.59 -26.12 -30.98
C ASP A 517 3.20 -25.08 -32.03
N ILE A 518 3.59 -25.38 -33.29
CA ILE A 518 3.32 -24.60 -34.51
C ILE A 518 1.85 -24.17 -34.60
N GLU A 519 0.89 -24.92 -34.07
CA GLU A 519 -0.54 -24.59 -34.12
C GLU A 519 -0.97 -23.49 -33.15
N THR A 520 -0.34 -23.38 -31.98
CA THR A 520 -0.69 -22.35 -30.98
C THR A 520 -0.04 -21.02 -31.33
N THR A 521 1.22 -21.04 -31.78
CA THR A 521 1.97 -19.87 -32.25
C THR A 521 1.41 -19.33 -33.56
N THR A 522 0.98 -20.18 -34.51
CA THR A 522 0.29 -19.72 -35.73
C THR A 522 -1.09 -19.12 -35.44
N LYS A 523 -1.90 -19.70 -34.54
CA LYS A 523 -3.19 -19.12 -34.11
C LYS A 523 -2.99 -17.78 -33.39
N LEU A 524 -1.97 -17.65 -32.55
CA LEU A 524 -1.64 -16.36 -31.91
C LEU A 524 -1.19 -15.33 -32.94
N LYS A 525 -0.31 -15.71 -33.88
CA LYS A 525 0.20 -14.82 -34.94
C LYS A 525 -0.91 -14.40 -35.91
N GLN A 526 -1.84 -15.28 -36.25
CA GLN A 526 -3.04 -14.95 -37.02
C GLN A 526 -3.96 -14.00 -36.26
N LYS A 527 -4.14 -14.19 -34.95
CA LYS A 527 -4.94 -13.29 -34.10
C LYS A 527 -4.32 -11.90 -34.01
N TYR A 528 -3.00 -11.80 -33.80
CA TYR A 528 -2.28 -10.52 -33.77
C TYR A 528 -2.25 -9.83 -35.14
N GLN A 529 -2.09 -10.57 -36.24
CA GLN A 529 -2.17 -10.00 -37.59
C GLN A 529 -3.59 -9.54 -37.94
N ALA A 530 -4.63 -10.27 -37.53
CA ALA A 530 -6.01 -9.85 -37.71
C ALA A 530 -6.32 -8.57 -36.91
N GLN A 531 -5.80 -8.48 -35.69
CA GLN A 531 -5.96 -7.31 -34.82
C GLN A 531 -5.20 -6.09 -35.39
N ALA A 532 -3.97 -6.27 -35.86
CA ALA A 532 -3.20 -5.20 -36.51
C ALA A 532 -3.80 -4.76 -37.86
N LYS A 533 -4.40 -5.67 -38.63
CA LYS A 533 -5.14 -5.32 -39.86
C LYS A 533 -6.43 -4.57 -39.53
N GLN A 534 -7.17 -4.95 -38.50
CA GLN A 534 -8.34 -4.20 -38.03
C GLN A 534 -7.96 -2.81 -37.53
N GLU A 535 -6.85 -2.68 -36.80
CA GLU A 535 -6.37 -1.40 -36.28
C GLU A 535 -5.85 -0.49 -37.41
N LYS A 536 -5.11 -1.02 -38.39
CA LYS A 536 -4.73 -0.27 -39.60
C LYS A 536 -5.94 0.12 -40.46
N ALA A 537 -6.94 -0.75 -40.57
CA ALA A 537 -8.19 -0.44 -41.29
C ALA A 537 -9.01 0.64 -40.57
N ALA A 538 -9.06 0.61 -39.23
CA ALA A 538 -9.70 1.64 -38.41
C ALA A 538 -8.97 2.99 -38.54
N ARG A 539 -7.64 2.98 -38.51
CA ARG A 539 -6.80 4.18 -38.65
C ARG A 539 -6.87 4.77 -40.07
N ASN A 540 -6.96 3.93 -41.10
CA ASN A 540 -7.19 4.38 -42.48
C ASN A 540 -8.63 4.88 -42.70
N LYS A 541 -9.65 4.31 -42.03
CA LYS A 541 -11.02 4.84 -42.04
C LYS A 541 -11.10 6.22 -41.35
N GLN A 542 -10.42 6.40 -40.22
CA GLN A 542 -10.31 7.71 -39.56
C GLN A 542 -9.58 8.74 -40.44
N LYS A 543 -8.47 8.36 -41.09
CA LYS A 543 -7.78 9.24 -42.04
C LYS A 543 -8.62 9.59 -43.28
N LYS A 544 -9.43 8.66 -43.79
CA LYS A 544 -10.38 8.94 -44.90
C LYS A 544 -11.52 9.88 -44.47
N GLN A 545 -12.05 9.73 -43.26
CA GLN A 545 -13.08 10.64 -42.73
C GLN A 545 -12.53 12.05 -42.50
N LEU A 546 -11.31 12.19 -41.98
CA LEU A 546 -10.63 13.48 -41.82
C LEU A 546 -10.26 14.14 -43.16
N GLY A 547 -9.93 13.34 -44.18
CA GLY A 547 -9.67 13.83 -45.55
C GLY A 547 -10.93 14.30 -46.30
N SER A 548 -12.07 13.63 -46.11
CA SER A 548 -13.34 14.05 -46.74
C SER A 548 -13.93 15.33 -46.16
N THR A 549 -13.64 15.66 -44.90
CA THR A 549 -14.13 16.89 -44.26
C THR A 549 -13.35 18.15 -44.70
N GLN A 550 -12.15 18.01 -45.27
CA GLN A 550 -11.37 19.13 -45.77
C GLN A 550 -11.65 19.50 -47.24
N GLN A 551 -12.28 18.63 -48.04
CA GLN A 551 -12.68 18.97 -49.42
C GLN A 551 -14.09 19.56 -49.57
N GLY A 552 -14.93 19.53 -48.52
CA GLY A 552 -16.27 20.13 -48.52
C GLY A 552 -16.34 21.60 -48.08
N ARG A 553 -15.20 22.28 -47.91
CA ARG A 553 -15.13 23.67 -47.37
C ARG A 553 -14.44 24.68 -48.30
N LYS A 554 -14.40 24.36 -49.59
CA LYS A 554 -14.05 25.29 -50.68
C LYS A 554 -14.95 25.03 -51.89
N VAL A 555 -16.18 25.52 -51.84
CA VAL A 555 -16.89 26.28 -52.89
C VAL A 555 -17.89 27.17 -52.17
#